data_AF-A0A7K3PK53-F1
#
_entry.id   AF-A0A7K3PK53-F1
#
_cell.length_a   1.000
_cell.length_b   1.000
_cell.length_c   1.000
_cell.angle_alpha   90.00
_cell.angle_beta   90.00
_cell.angle_gamma   90.00
#
_symmetry.space_group_name_H-M   'P 1'
#
loop_
_entity.id
_entity.type
_entity.pdbx_description
1 polymer ?
#
loop_
_entity_poly.entity_id
_entity_poly.type
_entity_poly.pdbx_seq_one_letter_code
_entity_poly.pdbx_strand_id
1 'polypeptide(L)'
;MPDHASLHEALDQLASDAAALQQRLRRTPVDGTQVLTARITEAQALAANALRLFLDLERETPRDQAHLRRLDHLARTAKTAQDASAELTAALARAVENERRRQDAATSPPVLLRPTPQQFVTSAADLLDGLLSPPPEQPRPTDAPVPPAR
;
A
#
# COMPACT_ATOMS: atom_id res chain seq x y z
N MET A 1 19.48 -15.93 17.49
CA MET A 1 19.49 -15.72 16.03
C MET A 1 18.06 -15.96 15.58
N PRO A 2 17.36 -14.99 14.97
CA PRO A 2 16.12 -15.33 14.28
C PRO A 2 16.49 -16.21 13.08
N ASP A 3 15.77 -17.31 12.90
CA ASP A 3 16.02 -18.25 11.80
C ASP A 3 15.68 -17.58 10.47
N HIS A 4 16.53 -17.74 9.45
CA HIS A 4 16.26 -17.21 8.10
C HIS A 4 14.93 -17.73 7.52
N ALA A 5 14.48 -18.90 7.97
CA ALA A 5 13.16 -19.44 7.67
C ALA A 5 12.02 -18.53 8.19
N SER A 6 12.15 -17.96 9.40
CA SER A 6 11.12 -17.09 9.98
C SER A 6 10.98 -15.75 9.26
N LEU A 7 12.07 -15.24 8.66
CA LEU A 7 11.99 -14.00 7.86
C LEU A 7 11.31 -14.24 6.51
N HIS A 8 11.60 -15.36 5.85
CA HIS A 8 10.97 -15.67 4.57
C HIS A 8 9.46 -15.87 4.73
N GLU A 9 9.05 -16.65 5.74
CA GLU A 9 7.63 -16.82 6.09
C GLU A 9 6.96 -15.48 6.43
N ALA A 10 7.63 -14.59 7.15
CA ALA A 10 7.09 -13.27 7.47
C ALA A 10 6.90 -12.38 6.23
N LEU A 11 7.81 -12.47 5.25
CA LEU A 11 7.70 -11.74 3.97
C LEU A 11 6.55 -12.30 3.11
N ASP A 12 6.41 -13.63 3.06
CA ASP A 12 5.31 -14.28 2.33
C ASP A 12 3.96 -13.93 2.95
N GLN A 13 3.87 -13.91 4.29
CA GLN A 13 2.68 -13.47 4.99
C GLN A 13 2.36 -12.00 4.70
N LEU A 14 3.37 -11.12 4.69
CA LEU A 14 3.20 -9.71 4.37
C LEU A 14 2.65 -9.50 2.95
N ALA A 15 3.17 -10.25 1.98
CA ALA A 15 2.69 -10.22 0.60
C ALA A 15 1.25 -10.75 0.49
N SER A 16 0.94 -11.85 1.19
CA SER A 16 -0.40 -12.42 1.27
C SER A 16 -1.40 -11.43 1.87
N ASP A 17 -1.03 -10.76 2.97
CA ASP A 17 -1.87 -9.75 3.63
C ASP A 17 -2.14 -8.55 2.72
N ALA A 18 -1.11 -8.06 2.03
CA ALA A 18 -1.23 -6.97 1.05
C ALA A 18 -2.18 -7.36 -0.10
N ALA A 19 -2.03 -8.57 -0.65
CA ALA A 19 -2.90 -9.09 -1.70
C ALA A 19 -4.35 -9.28 -1.23
N ALA A 20 -4.54 -9.81 -0.02
CA ALA A 20 -5.86 -9.97 0.57
C ALA A 20 -6.55 -8.62 0.82
N LEU A 21 -5.81 -7.61 1.29
CA LEU A 21 -6.34 -6.26 1.44
C LEU A 21 -6.70 -5.65 0.07
N GLN A 22 -5.79 -5.70 -0.91
CA GLN A 22 -6.03 -5.21 -2.27
C GLN A 22 -7.30 -5.81 -2.86
N GLN A 23 -7.46 -7.14 -2.79
CA GLN A 23 -8.63 -7.82 -3.35
C GLN A 23 -9.92 -7.38 -2.67
N ARG A 24 -9.88 -7.18 -1.34
CA ARG A 24 -11.05 -6.71 -0.59
C ARG A 24 -11.43 -5.28 -0.97
N LEU A 25 -10.46 -4.39 -1.19
CA LEU A 25 -10.71 -3.04 -1.69
C LEU A 25 -11.28 -3.02 -3.11
N ARG A 26 -10.86 -3.95 -3.98
CA ARG A 26 -11.36 -4.07 -5.35
C ARG A 26 -12.78 -4.64 -5.44
N ARG A 27 -13.11 -5.61 -4.59
CA ARG A 27 -14.36 -6.40 -4.71
C ARG A 27 -15.50 -5.89 -3.85
N THR A 28 -15.20 -5.20 -2.74
CA THR A 28 -16.23 -4.80 -1.78
C THR A 28 -16.60 -3.35 -2.01
N PRO A 29 -17.87 -3.04 -2.37
CA PRO A 29 -18.33 -1.66 -2.35
C PRO A 29 -18.17 -1.10 -0.94
N VAL A 30 -17.78 0.17 -0.88
CA VAL A 30 -17.41 0.84 0.37
C VAL A 30 -18.68 1.41 0.99
N ASP A 31 -19.54 0.50 1.44
CA ASP A 31 -20.83 0.84 2.04
C ASP A 31 -20.67 0.87 3.56
N GLY A 32 -20.23 2.04 4.05
CA GLY A 32 -20.27 2.36 5.46
C GLY A 32 -18.92 2.65 6.11
N THR A 33 -18.98 3.50 7.14
CA THR A 33 -17.83 3.95 7.92
C THR A 33 -17.11 2.78 8.60
N GLN A 34 -17.85 1.79 9.11
CA GLN A 34 -17.28 0.62 9.77
C GLN A 34 -16.38 -0.21 8.83
N VAL A 35 -16.78 -0.39 7.58
CA VAL A 35 -15.97 -1.11 6.58
C VAL A 35 -14.68 -0.34 6.32
N LEU A 36 -14.76 0.98 6.13
CA LEU A 36 -13.57 1.82 5.94
C LEU A 36 -12.63 1.79 7.14
N THR A 37 -13.15 1.89 8.36
CA THR A 37 -12.34 1.78 9.58
C THR A 37 -11.60 0.45 9.64
N ALA A 38 -12.26 -0.66 9.34
CA ALA A 38 -11.60 -1.97 9.30
C ALA A 38 -10.47 -2.02 8.25
N ARG A 39 -10.70 -1.47 7.05
CA ARG A 39 -9.66 -1.39 6.00
C ARG A 39 -8.49 -0.49 6.39
N ILE A 40 -8.75 0.62 7.07
CA ILE A 40 -7.70 1.49 7.61
C ILE A 40 -6.84 0.70 8.60
N THR A 41 -7.46 0.00 9.56
CA THR A 41 -6.73 -0.81 10.55
C THR A 41 -5.90 -1.90 9.88
N GLU A 42 -6.43 -2.57 8.86
CA GLU A 42 -5.69 -3.57 8.09
C GLU A 42 -4.47 -2.96 7.36
N ALA A 43 -4.63 -1.80 6.71
CA ALA A 43 -3.52 -1.10 6.05
C ALA A 43 -2.44 -0.64 7.05
N GLN A 44 -2.86 -0.15 8.22
CA GLN A 44 -1.96 0.25 9.30
C GLN A 44 -1.20 -0.94 9.88
N ALA A 45 -1.87 -2.08 10.07
CA ALA A 45 -1.22 -3.30 10.53
C ALA A 45 -0.18 -3.79 9.52
N LEU A 46 -0.48 -3.73 8.23
CA LEU A 46 0.47 -4.05 7.15
C LEU A 46 1.71 -3.13 7.22
N ALA A 47 1.50 -1.82 7.35
CA ALA A 47 2.59 -0.85 7.46
C ALA A 47 3.46 -1.10 8.70
N ALA A 48 2.83 -1.34 9.86
CA ALA A 48 3.52 -1.61 11.11
C ALA A 48 4.33 -2.92 11.06
N ASN A 49 3.77 -3.97 10.47
CA ASN A 49 4.45 -5.25 10.30
C ASN A 49 5.67 -5.11 9.38
N ALA A 50 5.53 -4.42 8.25
CA ALA A 50 6.63 -4.15 7.33
C ALA A 50 7.74 -3.32 8.00
N LEU A 51 7.39 -2.28 8.75
CA LEU A 51 8.35 -1.45 9.48
C LEU A 51 9.07 -2.23 10.58
N ARG A 52 8.36 -3.08 11.32
CA ARG A 52 8.97 -3.95 12.33
C ARG A 52 10.02 -4.86 11.70
N LEU A 53 9.67 -5.54 10.60
CA LEU A 53 10.59 -6.40 9.87
C LEU A 53 11.80 -5.62 9.33
N PHE A 54 11.57 -4.38 8.84
CA PHE A 54 12.65 -3.50 8.40
C PHE A 54 13.64 -3.22 9.54
N LEU A 55 13.14 -2.81 10.71
CA LEU A 55 13.96 -2.49 11.87
C LEU A 55 14.69 -3.72 12.44
N ASP A 56 14.05 -4.89 12.41
CA ASP A 56 14.69 -6.13 12.84
C ASP A 56 15.81 -6.53 11.88
N LEU A 57 15.61 -6.37 10.57
CA LEU A 57 16.61 -6.66 9.55
C LEU A 57 17.77 -5.65 9.55
N GLU A 58 17.49 -4.36 9.78
CA GLU A 58 18.50 -3.29 9.83
C GLU A 58 19.52 -3.49 10.97
N ARG A 59 19.10 -4.16 12.06
CA ARG A 59 19.97 -4.51 13.18
C ARG A 59 20.96 -5.62 12.86
N GLU A 60 20.74 -6.38 11.78
CA GLU A 60 21.70 -7.39 11.34
C GLU A 60 22.85 -6.76 10.55
N THR A 61 24.05 -7.32 10.66
CA THR A 61 25.18 -6.89 9.81
C THR A 61 24.86 -7.18 8.33
N PRO A 62 24.90 -6.18 7.43
CA PRO A 62 24.64 -6.40 6.01
C PRO A 62 25.63 -7.41 5.44
N ARG A 63 25.11 -8.49 4.85
CA ARG A 63 25.93 -9.60 4.34
C ARG A 63 26.17 -9.51 2.84
N ASP A 64 25.18 -9.04 2.08
CA ASP A 64 25.18 -9.03 0.62
C ASP A 64 24.18 -8.02 0.03
N GLN A 65 24.12 -7.94 -1.31
CA GLN A 65 23.14 -7.11 -2.01
C GLN A 65 21.69 -7.60 -1.80
N ALA A 66 21.48 -8.89 -1.52
CA ALA A 66 20.14 -9.42 -1.28
C ALA A 66 19.55 -8.84 0.02
N HIS A 67 20.38 -8.67 1.05
CA HIS A 67 20.01 -8.00 2.30
C HIS A 67 19.53 -6.55 2.04
N LEU A 68 20.29 -5.76 1.26
CA LEU A 68 19.90 -4.38 0.93
C LEU A 68 18.59 -4.32 0.14
N ARG A 69 18.38 -5.24 -0.81
CA ARG A 69 17.12 -5.34 -1.57
C ARG A 69 15.93 -5.68 -0.68
N ARG A 70 16.13 -6.52 0.35
CA ARG A 70 15.07 -6.84 1.34
C ARG A 70 14.70 -5.64 2.19
N LEU A 71 15.70 -4.88 2.70
CA LEU A 71 15.45 -3.63 3.42
C LEU A 71 14.66 -2.64 2.56
N ASP A 72 15.10 -2.44 1.32
CA ASP A 72 14.46 -1.54 0.37
C ASP A 72 13.02 -1.97 0.02
N HIS A 73 12.78 -3.28 -0.15
CA HIS A 73 11.44 -3.83 -0.33
C HIS A 73 10.52 -3.61 0.89
N LEU A 74 11.03 -3.86 2.10
CA LEU A 74 10.29 -3.65 3.35
C LEU A 74 9.96 -2.17 3.57
N ALA A 75 10.92 -1.27 3.30
CA ALA A 75 10.71 0.17 3.39
C ALA A 75 9.62 0.65 2.42
N ARG A 76 9.67 0.20 1.16
CA ARG A 76 8.61 0.49 0.17
C ARG A 76 7.26 -0.05 0.62
N THR A 77 7.21 -1.29 1.12
CA THR A 77 5.97 -1.91 1.60
C THR A 77 5.36 -1.13 2.76
N ALA A 78 6.17 -0.76 3.75
CA ALA A 78 5.71 0.05 4.88
C ALA A 78 5.14 1.40 4.41
N LYS A 79 5.86 2.09 3.52
CA LYS A 79 5.44 3.38 2.97
C LYS A 79 4.14 3.27 2.18
N THR A 80 4.06 2.34 1.23
CA THR A 80 2.87 2.22 0.39
C THR A 80 1.64 1.77 1.18
N ALA A 81 1.81 0.91 2.19
CA ALA A 81 0.72 0.56 3.10
C ALA A 81 0.25 1.76 3.93
N GLN A 82 1.18 2.62 4.36
CA GLN A 82 0.85 3.89 5.03
C GLN A 82 0.11 4.85 4.10
N ASP A 83 0.57 5.00 2.85
CA ASP A 83 -0.08 5.83 1.84
C ASP A 83 -1.51 5.32 1.54
N ALA A 84 -1.68 4.00 1.39
CA ALA A 84 -3.00 3.39 1.24
C ALA A 84 -3.90 3.64 2.46
N SER A 85 -3.36 3.57 3.68
CA SER A 85 -4.11 3.94 4.89
C SER A 85 -4.55 5.41 4.89
N ALA A 86 -3.72 6.32 4.36
CA ALA A 86 -4.07 7.74 4.27
C ALA A 86 -5.20 7.98 3.27
N GLU A 87 -5.15 7.32 2.10
CA GLU A 87 -6.24 7.33 1.11
C GLU A 87 -7.55 6.80 1.70
N LEU A 88 -7.52 5.68 2.43
CA LEU A 88 -8.70 5.13 3.09
C LEU A 88 -9.25 6.06 4.19
N THR A 89 -8.38 6.77 4.90
CA THR A 89 -8.79 7.79 5.88
C THR A 89 -9.48 8.97 5.20
N ALA A 90 -8.96 9.41 4.05
CA ALA A 90 -9.60 10.43 3.23
C ALA A 90 -10.95 9.95 2.69
N ALA A 91 -11.06 8.67 2.31
CA ALA A 91 -12.33 8.05 1.92
C ALA A 91 -13.36 8.10 3.06
N LEU A 92 -12.94 7.80 4.29
CA LEU A 92 -13.81 7.83 5.48
C LEU A 92 -14.30 9.25 5.78
N ALA A 93 -13.39 10.22 5.82
CA ALA A 93 -13.76 11.62 6.02
C ALA A 93 -14.75 12.09 4.94
N ARG A 94 -14.54 11.67 3.69
CA ARG A 94 -15.43 11.99 2.58
C ARG A 94 -16.81 11.31 2.71
N ALA A 95 -16.85 10.07 3.18
CA ALA A 95 -18.09 9.33 3.38
C ALA A 95 -18.96 10.01 4.46
N VAL A 96 -18.35 10.35 5.60
CA VAL A 96 -19.02 11.03 6.72
C VAL A 96 -19.60 12.39 6.30
N GLU A 97 -18.82 13.21 5.59
CA GLU A 97 -19.31 14.52 5.13
C GLU A 97 -20.42 14.39 4.07
N ASN A 98 -20.32 13.42 3.17
CA ASN A 98 -21.37 13.17 2.19
C ASN A 98 -22.66 12.63 2.84
N GLU A 99 -22.56 11.84 3.90
CA GLU A 99 -23.70 11.40 4.70
C GLU A 99 -24.37 12.58 5.40
N ARG A 100 -23.59 13.44 6.07
CA ARG A 100 -24.10 14.67 6.69
C ARG A 100 -24.87 15.53 5.70
N ARG A 101 -24.31 15.75 4.50
CA ARG A 101 -24.98 16.52 3.43
C ARG A 101 -26.27 15.89 2.92
N ARG A 102 -26.37 14.56 2.90
CA ARG A 102 -27.63 13.86 2.56
C ARG A 102 -28.69 14.08 3.62
N GLN A 103 -28.30 14.08 4.90
CA GLN A 103 -29.21 14.34 6.02
C GLN A 103 -29.70 15.80 6.03
N ASP A 104 -28.82 16.75 5.70
CA ASP A 104 -29.16 18.18 5.66
C ASP A 104 -30.04 18.56 4.46
N ALA A 105 -30.06 17.73 3.41
CA ALA A 105 -30.78 17.98 2.16
C ALA A 105 -32.26 17.53 2.27
N ALA A 106 -33.07 18.27 3.03
CA ALA A 106 -34.46 17.91 3.34
C ALA A 106 -35.41 17.92 2.13
N THR A 107 -35.13 18.69 1.08
CA THR A 107 -36.07 18.95 -0.03
C THR A 107 -35.42 18.97 -1.42
N SER A 108 -34.14 18.63 -1.54
CA SER A 108 -33.41 18.70 -2.82
C SER A 108 -32.31 17.63 -2.90
N PRO A 109 -31.87 17.24 -4.12
CA PRO A 109 -30.78 16.29 -4.26
C PRO A 109 -29.49 16.83 -3.60
N PRO A 110 -28.80 16.03 -2.77
CA PRO A 110 -27.61 16.48 -2.06
C PRO A 110 -26.42 16.66 -3.00
N VAL A 111 -25.69 17.77 -2.82
CA VAL A 111 -24.43 18.03 -3.54
C VAL A 111 -23.28 17.28 -2.86
N LEU A 112 -22.92 16.13 -3.41
CA LEU A 112 -21.84 15.29 -2.91
C LEU A 112 -20.48 15.81 -3.34
N LEU A 113 -19.52 15.76 -2.42
CA LEU A 113 -18.17 16.25 -2.67
C LEU A 113 -17.34 15.26 -3.50
N ARG A 114 -16.50 15.80 -4.38
CA ARG A 114 -15.46 15.07 -5.14
C ARG A 114 -14.06 15.28 -4.54
N PRO A 115 -13.14 14.31 -4.63
CA PRO A 115 -13.33 12.95 -5.13
C PRO A 115 -14.33 12.16 -4.28
N THR A 116 -14.98 11.14 -4.84
CA THR A 116 -15.90 10.26 -4.08
C THR A 116 -15.09 9.34 -3.16
N PRO A 117 -15.70 8.80 -2.08
CA PRO A 117 -15.04 7.79 -1.24
C PRO A 117 -14.47 6.62 -2.06
N GLN A 118 -15.20 6.18 -3.08
CA GLN A 118 -14.75 5.10 -3.97
C GLN A 118 -13.50 5.47 -4.76
N GLN A 119 -13.30 6.73 -5.16
CA GLN A 119 -12.09 7.15 -5.88
C GLN A 119 -10.85 7.02 -4.98
N PHE A 120 -10.97 7.37 -3.71
CA PHE A 120 -9.89 7.16 -2.72
C PHE A 120 -9.64 5.66 -2.46
N VAL A 121 -10.69 4.84 -2.38
CA VAL A 121 -10.52 3.39 -2.21
C VAL A 121 -9.86 2.73 -3.43
N THR A 122 -10.21 3.15 -4.65
CA THR A 122 -9.54 2.71 -5.86
C THR A 122 -8.05 3.10 -5.84
N SER A 123 -7.74 4.35 -5.46
CA SER A 123 -6.37 4.83 -5.29
C SER A 123 -5.58 3.98 -4.28
N ALA A 124 -6.16 3.68 -3.12
CA ALA A 124 -5.56 2.78 -2.13
C ALA A 124 -5.31 1.36 -2.68
N ALA A 125 -6.23 0.82 -3.48
CA ALA A 125 -6.08 -0.49 -4.10
C ALA A 125 -4.96 -0.48 -5.17
N ASP A 126 -4.86 0.57 -5.97
CA ASP A 126 -3.80 0.76 -6.97
C ASP A 126 -2.42 0.85 -6.32
N LEU A 127 -2.31 1.55 -5.18
CA LEU A 127 -1.08 1.62 -4.39
C LEU A 127 -0.61 0.22 -3.95
N LEU A 128 -1.52 -0.59 -3.37
CA LEU A 128 -1.19 -1.95 -2.94
C LEU A 128 -0.86 -2.88 -4.12
N ASP A 129 -1.48 -2.69 -5.27
CA ASP A 129 -1.17 -3.44 -6.50
C ASP A 129 0.26 -3.21 -6.98
N GLY A 130 0.75 -1.96 -6.84
CA GLY A 130 2.13 -1.59 -7.14
C GLY A 130 3.18 -2.28 -6.27
N LEU A 131 2.82 -2.75 -5.06
CA LEU A 131 3.71 -3.55 -4.21
C LEU A 131 3.83 -5.00 -4.66
N LEU A 132 2.76 -5.54 -5.25
CA LEU A 132 2.67 -6.94 -5.68
C LEU A 132 3.26 -7.14 -7.07
N SER A 133 3.41 -6.05 -7.82
CA SER A 133 4.07 -6.07 -9.13
C SER A 133 5.59 -6.17 -8.95
N PRO A 134 6.30 -6.97 -9.78
CA PRO A 134 7.75 -6.97 -9.77
C PRO A 134 8.27 -5.54 -10.04
N PRO A 135 9.36 -5.11 -9.38
CA PRO A 135 9.93 -3.80 -9.65
C PRO A 135 10.26 -3.72 -11.16
N PRO A 136 9.96 -2.59 -11.82
CA PRO A 136 10.33 -2.44 -13.22
C PRO A 136 11.83 -2.72 -13.35
N GLU A 137 12.19 -3.66 -14.24
CA GLU A 137 13.58 -3.87 -14.59
C GLU A 137 14.13 -2.53 -15.05
N GLN A 138 15.09 -1.98 -14.29
CA GLN A 138 15.81 -0.81 -14.78
C GLN A 138 16.43 -1.21 -16.11
N PRO A 139 16.23 -0.43 -17.19
CA PRO A 139 16.86 -0.72 -18.46
C PRO A 139 18.36 -0.84 -18.19
N ARG A 140 18.93 -2.00 -18.52
CA ARG A 140 20.39 -2.18 -18.48
C ARG A 140 20.99 -1.01 -19.27
N PRO A 141 22.03 -0.33 -18.75
CA PRO A 141 22.71 0.70 -19.52
C PRO A 141 23.17 0.05 -20.82
N THR A 142 22.46 0.35 -21.91
CA THR A 142 22.77 -0.14 -23.24
C THR A 142 24.19 0.31 -23.54
N ASP A 143 25.05 -0.64 -23.92
CA ASP A 143 26.39 -0.36 -24.44
C ASP A 143 26.29 0.78 -25.44
N ALA A 144 26.82 1.94 -25.07
CA ALA A 144 26.91 3.07 -25.98
C ALA A 144 27.73 2.63 -27.19
N PRO A 145 27.26 2.86 -28.43
CA PRO A 145 28.02 2.49 -29.61
C PRO A 145 29.33 3.29 -29.60
N VAL A 146 30.46 2.58 -29.53
CA VAL A 146 31.80 3.16 -29.64
C VAL A 146 31.90 3.85 -31.01
N PRO A 147 32.19 5.16 -31.07
CA PRO A 147 32.34 5.83 -32.35
C PRO A 147 33.58 5.30 -33.09
N PRO A 148 33.53 5.15 -34.43
CA PRO A 148 34.67 4.63 -35.18
C PRO A 148 35.87 5.58 -35.06
N ALA A 149 37.03 4.98 -34.76
CA ALA A 149 38.30 5.68 -34.71
C ALA A 149 38.60 6.37 -36.06
N ARG A 150 39.03 7.62 -35.99
CA ARG A 150 39.58 8.36 -37.13
C ARG A 150 41.02 7.96 -37.41
#